data_AF-A0A0B6RYP6-F1
#
_entry.id   AF-A0A0B6RYP6-F1
#
_cell.length_a   1.000
_cell.length_b   1.000
_cell.length_c   1.000
_cell.angle_alpha   90.00
_cell.angle_beta   90.00
_cell.angle_gamma   90.00
#
_symmetry.space_group_name_H-M   'P 1'
#
loop_
_entity.id
_entity.type
_entity.pdbx_description
1 polymer ?
#
loop_
_entity_poly.entity_id
_entity_poly.type
_entity_poly.pdbx_seq_one_letter_code
_entity_poly.pdbx_strand_id
1 'polypeptide(L)'
;MKRAWEVTQLAFVWLLLAIGFLAAFLVWKIVARTTESTKDIWDVATAIGTCGAVVVALYTARAGQRKQQEDERIKGALTAASVQYRLTATQRSIKVAVTKIDSMMETLILIRSQPGSDEMKIEASDHADQLIRWTLEDVIHVIDDTRELTFDEMRSMTALPDHCAVQIASAQARIRSAHDMLDSARGLRPATIEQMLKQRAHKRLTDAAALFDNAVSICRRETKQIGRFLNQSAASDQ
;
A
#
# COMPACT_ATOMS: atom_id res chain seq x y z
N MET A 1 -10.17 -17.65 -10.05
CA MET A 1 -11.47 -18.33 -9.88
C MET A 1 -12.56 -17.47 -9.19
N LYS A 2 -12.24 -16.58 -8.23
CA LYS A 2 -13.25 -15.68 -7.60
C LYS A 2 -14.10 -14.84 -8.58
N ARG A 3 -13.53 -14.39 -9.69
CA ARG A 3 -14.27 -13.59 -10.70
C ARG A 3 -15.38 -14.34 -11.42
N ALA A 4 -15.28 -15.65 -11.60
CA ALA A 4 -16.33 -16.43 -12.28
C ALA A 4 -17.59 -16.59 -11.42
N TRP A 5 -17.40 -16.62 -10.10
CA TRP A 5 -18.48 -16.75 -9.12
C TRP A 5 -19.31 -15.47 -8.95
N GLU A 6 -18.67 -14.30 -9.05
CA GLU A 6 -19.39 -13.01 -9.03
C GLU A 6 -20.27 -12.82 -10.28
N VAL A 7 -19.84 -13.35 -11.42
CA VAL A 7 -20.58 -13.21 -12.69
C VAL A 7 -21.84 -14.07 -12.67
N THR A 8 -21.79 -15.30 -12.13
CA THR A 8 -22.97 -16.17 -12.04
C THR A 8 -24.01 -15.65 -11.06
N GLN A 9 -23.59 -15.08 -9.92
CA GLN A 9 -24.52 -14.43 -8.99
C GLN A 9 -25.21 -13.22 -9.62
N LEU A 10 -24.48 -12.39 -10.37
CA LEU A 10 -25.06 -11.23 -11.04
C LEU A 10 -26.09 -11.66 -12.09
N ALA A 11 -25.78 -12.68 -12.89
CA ALA A 11 -26.69 -13.22 -13.90
C ALA A 11 -27.97 -13.79 -13.26
N PHE A 12 -27.85 -14.47 -12.12
CA PHE A 12 -28.99 -15.01 -11.39
C PHE A 12 -29.91 -13.91 -10.82
N VAL A 13 -29.33 -12.82 -10.29
CA VAL A 13 -30.12 -11.66 -9.82
C VAL A 13 -30.85 -10.99 -10.97
N TRP A 14 -30.20 -10.79 -12.12
CA TRP A 14 -30.86 -10.25 -13.32
C TRP A 14 -31.97 -11.16 -13.83
N LEU A 15 -31.77 -12.49 -13.79
CA LEU A 15 -32.77 -13.46 -14.19
C LEU A 15 -34.00 -13.43 -13.26
N LEU A 16 -33.80 -13.33 -11.94
CA LEU A 16 -34.90 -13.18 -10.98
C LEU A 16 -35.67 -11.87 -11.18
N LEU A 17 -34.95 -10.77 -11.45
CA LEU A 17 -35.57 -9.49 -11.79
C LEU A 17 -36.40 -9.59 -13.07
N ALA A 18 -35.85 -10.23 -14.11
CA ALA A 18 -36.56 -10.46 -15.36
C ALA A 18 -37.80 -11.34 -15.17
N ILE A 19 -37.70 -12.43 -14.41
CA ILE A 19 -38.83 -13.30 -14.08
C ILE A 19 -39.90 -12.53 -13.29
N GLY A 20 -39.51 -11.73 -12.30
CA GLY A 20 -40.44 -10.90 -11.54
C GLY A 20 -41.17 -9.89 -12.44
N PHE A 21 -40.45 -9.26 -13.36
CA PHE A 21 -41.02 -8.33 -14.33
C PHE A 21 -41.97 -9.03 -15.31
N LEU A 22 -41.61 -10.24 -15.76
CA LEU A 22 -42.39 -11.04 -16.69
C LEU A 22 -43.67 -11.59 -16.03
N ALA A 23 -43.59 -12.01 -14.76
CA ALA A 23 -44.74 -12.41 -13.97
C ALA A 23 -45.71 -11.23 -13.76
N ALA A 24 -45.20 -10.04 -13.41
CA ALA A 24 -46.02 -8.84 -13.30
C ALA A 24 -46.69 -8.47 -14.64
N PHE A 25 -45.97 -8.59 -15.76
CA PHE A 25 -46.49 -8.35 -17.09
C PHE A 25 -47.57 -9.37 -17.51
N LEU A 26 -47.42 -10.65 -17.13
CA LEU A 26 -48.41 -11.68 -17.39
C LEU A 26 -49.69 -11.47 -16.59
N VAL A 27 -49.58 -11.14 -15.29
CA VAL A 27 -50.73 -10.79 -14.45
C VAL A 27 -51.44 -9.56 -15.00
N TRP A 28 -50.70 -8.54 -15.44
CA TRP A 28 -51.24 -7.38 -16.13
C TRP A 28 -52.05 -7.76 -17.37
N LYS A 29 -51.51 -8.62 -18.24
CA LYS A 29 -52.19 -9.02 -19.47
C LYS A 29 -53.51 -9.76 -19.22
N ILE A 30 -53.61 -10.44 -18.07
CA ILE A 30 -54.83 -11.11 -17.62
C ILE A 30 -55.82 -10.07 -17.08
N VAL A 31 -55.39 -9.16 -16.20
CA VAL A 31 -56.23 -8.12 -15.60
C VAL A 31 -56.76 -7.15 -16.66
N ALA A 32 -55.91 -6.69 -17.57
CA ALA A 32 -56.29 -5.77 -18.66
C ALA A 32 -57.30 -6.37 -19.65
N ARG A 33 -57.43 -7.70 -19.72
CA ARG A 33 -58.51 -8.33 -20.50
C ARG A 33 -59.84 -8.38 -19.75
N THR A 34 -59.83 -8.22 -18.43
CA THR A 34 -61.01 -8.34 -17.57
C THR A 34 -61.59 -7.00 -17.12
N THR A 35 -60.83 -5.90 -17.17
CA THR A 35 -61.29 -4.57 -16.77
C THR A 35 -61.36 -3.62 -17.96
N GLU A 36 -62.57 -3.31 -18.43
CA GLU A 36 -62.88 -2.13 -19.26
C GLU A 36 -62.76 -0.80 -18.47
N SER A 37 -62.03 -0.79 -17.36
CA SER A 37 -61.88 0.38 -16.49
C SER A 37 -60.52 1.04 -16.70
N THR A 38 -60.54 2.26 -17.23
CA THR A 38 -59.37 3.10 -17.50
C THR A 38 -58.58 3.52 -16.26
N LYS A 39 -59.10 3.27 -15.04
CA LYS A 39 -58.52 3.75 -13.79
C LYS A 39 -57.23 3.00 -13.38
N ASP A 40 -57.09 1.73 -13.74
CA ASP A 40 -55.95 0.89 -13.35
C ASP A 40 -54.69 1.11 -14.22
N ILE A 41 -54.83 1.79 -15.36
CA ILE A 41 -53.71 2.06 -16.30
C ILE A 41 -52.69 3.01 -15.69
N TRP A 42 -53.16 4.01 -14.95
CA TRP A 42 -52.28 5.00 -14.36
C TRP A 42 -51.46 4.42 -13.20
N ASP A 43 -52.06 3.59 -12.35
CA ASP A 43 -51.38 2.99 -11.19
C ASP A 43 -50.23 2.06 -11.61
N VAL A 44 -50.40 1.31 -12.70
CA VAL A 44 -49.34 0.42 -13.20
C VAL A 44 -48.25 1.16 -13.97
N ALA A 45 -48.60 2.20 -14.71
CA ALA A 45 -47.60 3.08 -15.33
C ALA A 45 -46.68 3.70 -14.26
N THR A 46 -47.23 4.13 -13.12
CA THR A 46 -46.43 4.59 -11.98
C THR A 46 -45.57 3.49 -11.38
N ALA A 47 -46.09 2.27 -11.22
CA ALA A 47 -45.30 1.14 -10.68
C ALA A 47 -44.09 0.80 -11.57
N ILE A 48 -44.29 0.71 -12.89
CA ILE A 48 -43.19 0.47 -13.85
C ILE A 48 -42.20 1.63 -13.84
N GLY A 49 -42.68 2.88 -13.76
CA GLY A 49 -41.84 4.07 -13.66
C GLY A 49 -40.92 4.06 -12.44
N THR A 50 -41.44 3.65 -11.27
CA THR A 50 -40.64 3.56 -10.04
C THR A 50 -39.55 2.49 -10.12
N CYS A 51 -39.87 1.29 -10.65
CA CYS A 51 -38.87 0.23 -10.87
C CYS A 51 -37.79 0.65 -11.87
N GLY A 52 -38.18 1.28 -12.99
CA GLY A 52 -37.24 1.82 -13.97
C GLY A 52 -36.31 2.87 -13.37
N ALA A 53 -36.85 3.79 -12.57
CA ALA A 53 -36.05 4.81 -11.89
C ALA A 53 -35.01 4.21 -10.93
N VAL A 54 -35.37 3.16 -10.17
CA VAL A 54 -34.43 2.47 -9.26
C VAL A 54 -33.30 1.80 -10.03
N VAL A 55 -33.57 1.11 -11.14
CA VAL A 55 -32.53 0.47 -11.96
C VAL A 55 -31.59 1.51 -12.56
N VAL A 56 -32.11 2.62 -13.08
CA VAL A 56 -31.30 3.72 -13.61
C VAL A 56 -30.45 4.34 -12.51
N ALA A 57 -31.01 4.58 -11.32
CA ALA A 57 -30.27 5.12 -10.17
C ALA A 57 -29.14 4.19 -9.70
N LEU A 58 -29.38 2.87 -9.64
CA LEU A 58 -28.34 1.89 -9.31
C LEU A 58 -27.25 1.84 -10.38
N TYR A 59 -27.63 1.92 -11.66
CA TYR A 59 -26.69 1.93 -12.76
C TYR A 59 -25.81 3.19 -12.75
N THR A 60 -26.39 4.37 -12.58
CA THR A 60 -25.64 5.63 -12.52
C THR A 60 -24.76 5.70 -11.28
N ALA A 61 -25.24 5.22 -10.12
CA ALA A 61 -24.43 5.11 -8.92
C ALA A 61 -23.22 4.20 -9.12
N ARG A 62 -23.41 3.04 -9.77
CA ARG A 62 -22.31 2.08 -10.05
C ARG A 62 -21.33 2.62 -11.10
N ALA A 63 -21.83 3.25 -12.16
CA ALA A 63 -20.99 3.88 -13.18
C ALA A 63 -20.18 5.05 -12.61
N GLY A 64 -20.81 5.85 -11.73
CA GLY A 64 -20.15 6.93 -10.98
C GLY A 64 -19.04 6.41 -10.07
N GLN A 65 -19.30 5.35 -9.30
CA GLN A 65 -18.28 4.72 -8.45
C GLN A 65 -17.07 4.23 -9.24
N ARG A 66 -17.28 3.64 -10.43
CA ARG A 66 -16.16 3.18 -11.27
C ARG A 66 -15.29 4.35 -11.75
N LYS A 67 -15.91 5.42 -12.25
CA LYS A 67 -15.19 6.63 -12.67
C LYS A 67 -14.43 7.26 -11.50
N GLN A 68 -15.08 7.35 -10.34
CA GLN A 68 -14.44 7.88 -9.14
C GLN A 68 -13.23 7.04 -8.71
N GLN A 69 -13.33 5.71 -8.76
CA GLN A 69 -12.20 4.81 -8.48
C GLN A 69 -11.07 4.96 -9.50
N GLU A 70 -11.38 5.15 -10.78
CA GLU A 70 -10.38 5.41 -11.82
C GLU A 70 -9.67 6.75 -11.59
N ASP A 71 -10.42 7.82 -11.31
CA ASP A 71 -9.87 9.14 -11.01
C ASP A 71 -8.99 9.12 -9.76
N GLU A 72 -9.44 8.43 -8.70
CA GLU A 72 -8.66 8.25 -7.47
C GLU A 72 -7.38 7.45 -7.73
N ARG A 73 -7.43 6.42 -8.59
CA ARG A 73 -6.25 5.66 -8.97
C ARG A 73 -5.27 6.49 -9.80
N ILE A 74 -5.75 7.29 -10.74
CA ILE A 74 -4.92 8.21 -11.54
C ILE A 74 -4.24 9.21 -10.62
N LYS A 75 -4.98 9.85 -9.70
CA LYS A 75 -4.42 10.75 -8.68
C LYS A 75 -3.34 10.06 -7.86
N GLY A 76 -3.63 8.86 -7.35
CA GLY A 76 -2.68 8.11 -6.53
C GLY A 76 -1.40 7.73 -7.28
N ALA A 77 -1.49 7.35 -8.55
CA ALA A 77 -0.32 7.01 -9.34
C ALA A 77 0.44 8.25 -9.84
N LEU A 78 -0.22 9.40 -10.04
CA LEU A 78 0.47 10.68 -10.23
C LEU A 78 1.26 11.08 -8.98
N THR A 79 0.68 10.94 -7.78
CA THR A 79 1.44 11.15 -6.54
C THR A 79 2.56 10.13 -6.40
N ALA A 80 2.33 8.86 -6.73
CA ALA A 80 3.37 7.83 -6.71
C ALA A 80 4.55 8.21 -7.61
N ALA A 81 4.28 8.75 -8.80
CA ALA A 81 5.30 9.24 -9.72
C ALA A 81 6.08 10.41 -9.12
N SER A 82 5.41 11.38 -8.50
CA SER A 82 6.07 12.54 -7.90
C SER A 82 6.94 12.18 -6.70
N VAL A 83 6.57 11.16 -5.93
CA VAL A 83 7.31 10.74 -4.73
C VAL A 83 8.27 9.57 -4.96
N GLN A 84 8.29 8.96 -6.16
CA GLN A 84 9.07 7.76 -6.46
C GLN A 84 10.56 7.92 -6.15
N TYR A 85 11.13 9.10 -6.46
CA TYR A 85 12.53 9.39 -6.19
C TYR A 85 12.82 9.39 -4.68
N ARG A 86 11.98 10.04 -3.87
CA ARG A 86 12.11 10.08 -2.41
C ARG A 86 11.95 8.70 -1.78
N LEU A 87 10.98 7.92 -2.26
CA LEU A 87 10.80 6.53 -1.83
C LEU A 87 12.04 5.67 -2.12
N THR A 88 12.59 5.79 -3.34
CA THR A 88 13.80 5.03 -3.72
C THR A 88 15.03 5.48 -2.94
N ALA A 89 15.16 6.79 -2.65
CA ALA A 89 16.23 7.32 -1.83
C ALA A 89 16.14 6.79 -0.40
N THR A 90 14.97 6.90 0.23
CA THR A 90 14.70 6.37 1.58
C THR A 90 14.96 4.87 1.67
N GLN A 91 14.47 4.09 0.70
CA GLN A 91 14.74 2.65 0.57
C GLN A 91 16.25 2.36 0.55
N ARG A 92 17.04 3.12 -0.24
CA ARG A 92 18.50 2.94 -0.31
C ARG A 92 19.17 3.29 1.02
N SER A 93 18.81 4.39 1.66
CA SER A 93 19.37 4.79 2.96
C SER A 93 19.13 3.71 4.02
N ILE A 94 17.92 3.14 4.10
CA ILE A 94 17.63 2.04 5.02
C ILE A 94 18.48 0.80 4.71
N LYS A 95 18.66 0.46 3.42
CA LYS A 95 19.54 -0.66 3.04
C LYS A 95 20.98 -0.41 3.45
N VAL A 96 21.48 0.82 3.29
CA VAL A 96 22.81 1.21 3.76
C VAL A 96 22.93 1.05 5.28
N ALA A 97 21.91 1.48 6.03
CA ALA A 97 21.88 1.30 7.49
C ALA A 97 21.93 -0.19 7.89
N VAL A 98 21.15 -1.04 7.23
CA VAL A 98 21.18 -2.51 7.45
C VAL A 98 22.57 -3.07 7.16
N THR A 99 23.16 -2.74 6.00
CA THR A 99 24.49 -3.20 5.61
C THR A 99 25.59 -2.73 6.57
N LYS A 100 25.49 -1.52 7.13
CA LYS A 100 26.41 -1.03 8.16
C LYS A 100 26.34 -1.89 9.43
N ILE A 101 25.14 -2.26 9.87
CA ILE A 101 24.96 -3.16 11.02
C ILE A 101 25.54 -4.55 10.73
N ASP A 102 25.29 -5.11 9.55
CA ASP A 102 25.84 -6.40 9.15
C ASP A 102 27.37 -6.39 9.12
N SER A 103 27.96 -5.36 8.50
CA SER A 103 29.41 -5.19 8.44
C SER A 103 30.05 -5.02 9.82
N MET A 104 29.39 -4.28 10.73
CA MET A 104 29.82 -4.20 12.13
C MET A 104 29.80 -5.58 12.79
N MET A 105 28.73 -6.36 12.62
CA MET A 105 28.63 -7.70 13.20
C MET A 105 29.71 -8.65 12.69
N GLU A 106 30.00 -8.65 11.39
CA GLU A 106 31.09 -9.44 10.79
C GLU A 106 32.44 -9.02 11.36
N THR A 107 32.70 -7.71 11.46
CA THR A 107 33.96 -7.18 12.00
C THR A 107 34.13 -7.52 13.48
N LEU A 108 33.07 -7.46 14.28
CA LEU A 108 33.10 -7.88 15.69
C LEU A 108 33.41 -9.36 15.86
N ILE A 109 32.92 -10.22 14.96
CA ILE A 109 33.26 -11.65 14.97
C ILE A 109 34.76 -11.83 14.71
N LEU A 110 35.31 -11.12 13.73
CA LEU A 110 36.75 -11.18 13.41
C LEU A 110 37.59 -10.73 14.61
N ILE A 111 37.29 -9.56 15.20
CA ILE A 111 38.01 -9.02 16.36
C ILE A 111 37.98 -10.01 17.54
N ARG A 112 36.80 -10.55 17.86
CA ARG A 112 36.64 -11.50 18.99
C ARG A 112 37.26 -12.87 18.76
N SER A 113 37.50 -13.25 17.50
CA SER A 113 38.09 -14.54 17.13
C SER A 113 39.62 -14.54 17.16
N GLN A 114 40.26 -13.38 17.29
CA GLN A 114 41.72 -13.30 17.26
C GLN A 114 42.34 -13.91 18.54
N PRO A 115 43.25 -14.89 18.41
CA PRO A 115 44.06 -15.35 19.53
C PRO A 115 45.13 -14.30 19.85
N GLY A 116 45.32 -13.99 21.13
CA GLY A 116 46.28 -12.97 21.55
C GLY A 116 46.60 -13.05 23.05
N SER A 117 47.65 -12.32 23.44
CA SER A 117 47.97 -12.07 24.85
C SER A 117 46.83 -11.29 25.52
N ASP A 118 46.82 -11.24 26.84
CA ASP A 118 45.77 -10.52 27.57
C ASP A 118 45.77 -9.02 27.27
N GLU A 119 46.94 -8.43 26.98
CA GLU A 119 47.06 -7.04 26.51
C GLU A 119 46.37 -6.84 25.14
N MET A 120 46.60 -7.74 24.18
CA MET A 120 45.94 -7.68 22.87
C MET A 120 44.42 -7.85 22.97
N LYS A 121 43.93 -8.64 23.92
CA LYS A 121 42.48 -8.79 24.15
C LYS A 121 41.84 -7.51 24.70
N ILE A 122 42.55 -6.78 25.56
CA ILE A 122 42.07 -5.49 26.08
C ILE A 122 41.98 -4.48 24.95
N GLU A 123 43.02 -4.39 24.11
CA GLU A 123 43.03 -3.50 22.94
C GLU A 123 41.93 -3.88 21.93
N ALA A 124 41.73 -5.17 21.66
CA ALA A 124 40.66 -5.66 20.79
C ALA A 124 39.27 -5.31 21.34
N SER A 125 39.08 -5.36 22.67
CA SER A 125 37.83 -4.97 23.31
C SER A 125 37.55 -3.48 23.17
N ASP A 126 38.57 -2.62 23.32
CA ASP A 126 38.40 -1.17 23.13
C ASP A 126 38.05 -0.83 21.68
N HIS A 127 38.73 -1.46 20.71
CA HIS A 127 38.39 -1.32 19.29
C HIS A 127 36.96 -1.77 18.96
N ALA A 128 36.50 -2.89 19.55
CA ALA A 128 35.14 -3.37 19.39
C ALA A 128 34.12 -2.35 19.94
N ASP A 129 34.38 -1.78 21.12
CA ASP A 129 33.52 -0.79 21.75
C ASP A 129 33.43 0.51 20.93
N GLN A 130 34.56 0.97 20.38
CA GLN A 130 34.60 2.13 19.48
C GLN A 130 33.81 1.87 18.18
N LEU A 131 33.99 0.69 17.57
CA LEU A 131 33.26 0.30 16.37
C LEU A 131 31.74 0.28 16.59
N ILE A 132 31.28 -0.24 17.73
CA ILE A 132 29.85 -0.27 18.08
C ILE A 132 29.29 1.15 18.18
N ARG A 133 30.00 2.07 18.85
CA ARG A 133 29.57 3.47 19.01
C ARG A 133 29.56 4.20 17.67
N TRP A 134 30.59 4.02 16.85
CA TRP A 134 30.64 4.63 15.53
C TRP A 134 29.50 4.13 14.64
N THR A 135 29.23 2.82 14.64
CA THR A 135 28.12 2.23 13.88
C THR A 135 26.77 2.77 14.35
N LEU A 136 26.57 2.93 15.67
CA LEU A 136 25.35 3.52 16.21
C LEU A 136 25.10 4.91 15.63
N GLU A 137 26.09 5.80 15.72
CA GLU A 137 25.96 7.18 15.24
C GLU A 137 25.76 7.24 13.72
N ASP A 138 26.51 6.44 12.97
CA ASP A 138 26.36 6.35 11.52
C ASP A 138 24.96 5.88 11.11
N VAL A 139 24.40 4.88 11.79
CA VAL A 139 23.06 4.36 11.50
C VAL A 139 22.00 5.41 11.84
N ILE A 140 22.12 6.11 12.97
CA ILE A 140 21.20 7.19 13.34
C ILE A 140 21.25 8.29 12.27
N HIS A 141 22.45 8.73 11.89
CA HIS A 141 22.62 9.77 10.88
C HIS A 141 22.00 9.38 9.52
N VAL A 142 22.16 8.13 9.09
CA VAL A 142 21.54 7.62 7.86
C VAL A 142 20.01 7.59 7.96
N ILE A 143 19.45 7.31 9.15
CA ILE A 143 18.01 7.35 9.38
C ILE A 143 17.49 8.80 9.39
N ASP A 144 18.21 9.74 10.00
CA ASP A 144 17.85 11.16 10.06
C ASP A 144 17.77 11.81 8.67
N ASP A 145 18.60 11.37 7.73
CA ASP A 145 18.56 11.84 6.34
C ASP A 145 17.35 11.29 5.55
N THR A 146 16.59 10.35 6.12
CA THR A 146 15.40 9.81 5.44
C THR A 146 14.23 10.81 5.47
N ARG A 147 13.81 11.25 4.28
CA ARG A 147 12.68 12.16 4.17
C ARG A 147 11.35 11.40 4.18
N GLU A 148 10.61 11.54 5.27
CA GLU A 148 9.28 10.97 5.40
C GLU A 148 8.30 11.49 4.34
N LEU A 149 7.40 10.62 3.89
CA LEU A 149 6.17 10.97 3.18
C LEU A 149 5.15 11.56 4.13
N THR A 150 4.46 12.59 3.66
CA THR A 150 3.37 13.24 4.39
C THR A 150 2.12 12.38 4.40
N PHE A 151 1.22 12.65 5.35
CA PHE A 151 -0.08 11.98 5.41
C PHE A 151 -0.89 12.16 4.13
N ASP A 152 -0.89 13.37 3.54
CA ASP A 152 -1.65 13.65 2.32
C ASP A 152 -1.09 12.89 1.12
N GLU A 153 0.24 12.76 1.01
CA GLU A 153 0.88 11.94 -0.03
C GLU A 153 0.52 10.45 0.14
N MET A 154 0.50 9.93 1.37
CA MET A 154 0.06 8.56 1.63
C MET A 154 -1.42 8.38 1.36
N ARG A 155 -2.26 9.36 1.72
CA ARG A 155 -3.70 9.35 1.51
C ARG A 155 -4.06 9.33 0.03
N SER A 156 -3.38 10.10 -0.81
CA SER A 156 -3.65 10.06 -2.25
C SER A 156 -3.26 8.72 -2.88
N MET A 157 -2.29 8.01 -2.29
CA MET A 157 -1.86 6.67 -2.73
C MET A 157 -2.74 5.51 -2.22
N THR A 158 -3.81 5.76 -1.44
CA THR A 158 -4.65 4.67 -0.90
C THR A 158 -5.40 3.89 -1.99
N ALA A 159 -5.63 4.51 -3.15
CA ALA A 159 -6.26 3.87 -4.30
C ALA A 159 -5.31 2.94 -5.08
N LEU A 160 -4.01 2.93 -4.75
CA LEU A 160 -3.04 2.01 -5.36
C LEU A 160 -3.27 0.57 -4.89
N PRO A 161 -2.96 -0.42 -5.74
CA PRO A 161 -3.16 -1.82 -5.39
C PRO A 161 -2.25 -2.27 -4.24
N ASP A 162 -2.55 -3.46 -3.71
CA ASP A 162 -1.73 -4.17 -2.73
C ASP A 162 -1.47 -3.38 -1.43
N HIS A 163 -2.38 -2.47 -1.07
CA HIS A 163 -2.28 -1.63 0.13
C HIS A 163 -0.96 -0.83 0.21
N CYS A 164 -0.48 -0.31 -0.92
CA CYS A 164 0.80 0.40 -1.02
C CYS A 164 1.00 1.48 0.06
N ALA A 165 -0.01 2.34 0.27
CA ALA A 165 0.02 3.38 1.30
C ALA A 165 0.21 2.82 2.72
N VAL A 166 -0.43 1.68 3.04
CA VAL A 166 -0.29 1.01 4.33
C VAL A 166 1.13 0.45 4.48
N GLN A 167 1.70 -0.14 3.43
CA GLN A 167 3.07 -0.65 3.47
C GLN A 167 4.09 0.46 3.74
N ILE A 168 3.94 1.61 3.07
CA ILE A 168 4.78 2.80 3.29
C ILE A 168 4.66 3.30 4.74
N ALA A 169 3.44 3.52 5.23
CA ALA A 169 3.22 3.98 6.60
C ALA A 169 3.80 3.02 7.63
N SER A 170 3.63 1.71 7.39
CA SER A 170 4.15 0.65 8.26
C SER A 170 5.69 0.58 8.23
N ALA A 171 6.31 0.91 7.09
CA ALA A 171 7.75 1.00 6.97
C ALA A 171 8.30 2.24 7.71
N GLN A 172 7.69 3.41 7.54
CA GLN A 172 8.06 4.63 8.27
C GLN A 172 7.92 4.46 9.79
N ALA A 173 6.86 3.81 10.25
CA ALA A 173 6.68 3.52 11.66
C ALA A 173 7.79 2.62 12.22
N ARG A 174 8.29 1.66 11.42
CA ARG A 174 9.43 0.81 11.82
C ARG A 174 10.74 1.58 11.87
N ILE A 175 10.95 2.51 10.94
CA ILE A 175 12.14 3.39 10.95
C ILE A 175 12.11 4.27 12.19
N ARG A 176 11.01 4.98 12.46
CA ARG A 176 10.87 5.79 13.67
C ARG A 176 11.08 4.98 14.94
N SER A 177 10.47 3.80 15.01
CA SER A 177 10.69 2.89 16.13
C SER A 177 12.14 2.44 16.27
N ALA A 178 12.87 2.22 15.17
CA ALA A 178 14.28 1.88 15.21
C ALA A 178 15.12 3.09 15.64
N HIS A 179 14.84 4.27 15.10
CA HIS A 179 15.46 5.53 15.47
C HIS A 179 15.34 5.79 16.97
N ASP A 180 14.14 5.79 17.54
CA ASP A 180 13.91 6.05 18.96
C ASP A 180 14.64 5.04 19.86
N MET A 181 14.74 3.77 19.41
CA MET A 181 15.53 2.75 20.12
C MET A 181 17.03 3.05 20.06
N LEU A 182 17.55 3.50 18.93
CA LEU A 182 18.98 3.79 18.78
C LEU A 182 19.36 5.09 19.49
N ASP A 183 18.52 6.12 19.41
CA ASP A 183 18.73 7.40 20.09
C ASP A 183 18.75 7.21 21.62
N SER A 184 17.80 6.42 22.16
CA SER A 184 17.83 6.05 23.59
C SER A 184 19.01 5.16 23.99
N ALA A 185 19.75 4.59 23.03
CA ALA A 185 20.95 3.82 23.30
C ALA A 185 22.21 4.71 23.42
N ARG A 186 22.14 6.01 23.07
CA ARG A 186 23.22 6.98 23.23
C ARG A 186 23.55 7.15 24.72
N GLY A 187 24.63 6.53 25.17
CA GLY A 187 25.07 6.55 26.57
C GLY A 187 24.90 5.22 27.31
N LEU A 188 24.34 4.19 26.66
CA LEU A 188 24.35 2.83 27.19
C LEU A 188 25.72 2.17 27.04
N ARG A 189 25.93 1.05 27.75
CA ARG A 189 27.16 0.26 27.62
C ARG A 189 27.24 -0.35 26.21
N PRO A 190 28.44 -0.49 25.62
CA PRO A 190 28.62 -1.03 24.27
C PRO A 190 27.95 -2.39 24.03
N ALA A 191 28.03 -3.31 25.00
CA ALA A 191 27.34 -4.60 24.91
C ALA A 191 25.80 -4.47 24.76
N THR A 192 25.19 -3.48 25.42
CA THR A 192 23.75 -3.21 25.29
C THR A 192 23.44 -2.59 23.93
N ILE A 193 24.28 -1.66 23.46
CA ILE A 193 24.16 -1.05 22.12
C ILE A 193 24.24 -2.12 21.04
N GLU A 194 25.24 -3.01 21.11
CA GLU A 194 25.40 -4.13 20.18
C GLU A 194 24.15 -5.01 20.13
N GLN A 195 23.60 -5.38 21.30
CA GLN A 195 22.39 -6.20 21.35
C GLN A 195 21.19 -5.47 20.71
N MET A 196 21.04 -4.17 20.96
CA MET A 196 19.97 -3.36 20.37
C MET A 196 20.12 -3.24 18.86
N LEU A 197 21.32 -2.97 18.36
CA LEU A 197 21.64 -2.92 16.93
C LEU A 197 21.30 -4.27 16.27
N LYS A 198 21.86 -5.37 16.79
CA LYS A 198 21.75 -6.72 16.21
C LYS A 198 20.34 -7.29 16.22
N GLN A 199 19.62 -7.17 17.34
CA GLN A 199 18.33 -7.87 17.49
C GLN A 199 17.13 -7.01 17.15
N ARG A 200 17.17 -5.72 17.50
CA ARG A 200 16.00 -4.85 17.44
C ARG A 200 16.06 -3.94 16.23
N ALA A 201 17.09 -3.10 16.12
CA ALA A 201 17.20 -2.14 15.05
C ALA A 201 17.35 -2.83 13.70
N HIS A 202 18.28 -3.80 13.58
CA HIS A 202 18.47 -4.58 12.36
C HIS A 202 17.15 -5.16 11.85
N LYS A 203 16.42 -5.93 12.67
CA LYS A 203 15.14 -6.53 12.28
C LYS A 203 14.11 -5.48 11.80
N ARG A 204 13.97 -4.36 12.52
CA ARG A 204 13.01 -3.30 12.16
C ARG A 204 13.38 -2.63 10.84
N LEU A 205 14.66 -2.38 10.60
CA LEU A 205 15.16 -1.77 9.37
C LEU A 205 15.07 -2.75 8.18
N THR A 206 15.35 -4.04 8.38
CA THR A 206 15.15 -5.08 7.35
C THR A 206 13.68 -5.20 6.95
N ASP A 207 12.77 -5.26 7.93
CA ASP A 207 11.32 -5.29 7.66
C ASP A 207 10.87 -4.03 6.92
N ALA A 208 11.37 -2.85 7.31
CA ALA A 208 11.08 -1.58 6.63
C ALA A 208 11.60 -1.60 5.18
N ALA A 209 12.82 -2.08 4.95
CA ALA A 209 13.40 -2.20 3.62
C ALA A 209 12.55 -3.11 2.71
N ALA A 210 12.08 -4.25 3.21
CA ALA A 210 11.22 -5.16 2.45
C ALA A 210 9.88 -4.51 2.07
N LEU A 211 9.27 -3.75 2.98
CA LEU A 211 8.03 -3.00 2.71
C LEU A 211 8.25 -1.90 1.68
N PHE A 212 9.38 -1.17 1.74
CA PHE A 212 9.73 -0.17 0.73
C PHE A 212 10.04 -0.79 -0.63
N ASP A 213 10.72 -1.94 -0.69
CA ASP A 213 10.97 -2.67 -1.94
C ASP A 213 9.65 -2.97 -2.66
N ASN A 214 8.67 -3.50 -1.92
CA ASN A 214 7.34 -3.79 -2.43
C ASN A 214 6.63 -2.51 -2.88
N ALA A 215 6.58 -1.48 -2.04
CA ALA A 215 5.93 -0.21 -2.35
C ALA A 215 6.54 0.46 -3.60
N VAL A 216 7.86 0.50 -3.72
CA VAL A 216 8.57 1.07 -4.88
C VAL A 216 8.26 0.27 -6.14
N SER A 217 8.16 -1.07 -6.05
CA SER A 217 7.79 -1.91 -7.19
C SER A 217 6.36 -1.60 -7.68
N ILE A 218 5.41 -1.39 -6.76
CA ILE A 218 4.02 -1.04 -7.06
C ILE A 218 3.98 0.35 -7.69
N CYS A 219 4.59 1.36 -7.06
CA CYS A 219 4.63 2.73 -7.59
C CYS A 219 5.21 2.79 -9.01
N ARG A 220 6.31 2.06 -9.27
CA ARG A 220 6.91 1.98 -10.61
C ARG A 220 5.98 1.31 -11.63
N ARG A 221 5.29 0.24 -11.23
CA ARG A 221 4.35 -0.50 -12.09
C ARG A 221 3.18 0.40 -12.49
N GLU A 222 2.56 1.07 -11.52
CA GLU A 222 1.39 1.93 -11.73
C GLU A 222 1.76 3.19 -12.54
N THR A 223 2.90 3.81 -12.24
CA THR A 223 3.41 4.96 -13.02
C THR A 223 3.63 4.59 -14.50
N LYS A 224 4.22 3.41 -14.77
CA LYS A 224 4.40 2.89 -16.13
C LYS A 224 3.09 2.55 -16.84
N GLN A 225 2.03 2.21 -16.12
CA GLN A 225 0.72 1.95 -16.72
C GLN A 225 0.09 3.27 -17.17
N ILE A 226 0.11 4.30 -16.33
CA ILE A 226 -0.43 5.62 -16.68
C ILE A 226 0.30 6.25 -17.86
N GLY A 227 1.64 6.18 -17.89
CA GLY A 227 2.40 6.69 -19.04
C GLY A 227 1.98 6.04 -20.36
N ARG A 228 1.61 4.74 -20.34
CA ARG A 228 1.08 4.05 -21.53
C ARG A 228 -0.33 4.52 -21.91
N PHE A 229 -1.21 4.72 -20.94
CA PHE A 229 -2.56 5.24 -21.21
C PHE A 229 -2.52 6.65 -21.80
N LEU A 230 -1.71 7.56 -21.23
CA LEU A 230 -1.57 8.92 -21.74
C LEU A 230 -1.05 8.95 -23.17
N ASN A 231 -0.07 8.10 -23.50
CA ASN A 231 0.46 8.00 -24.87
C ASN A 231 -0.55 7.40 -25.85
N GLN A 232 -1.41 6.47 -25.42
CA GLN A 232 -2.47 5.90 -26.25
C GLN A 232 -3.57 6.92 -26.55
N SER A 233 -3.98 7.72 -25.56
CA SER A 233 -4.96 8.81 -25.76
C SER A 233 -4.43 9.89 -26.70
N ALA A 234 -3.14 10.24 -26.60
CA ALA A 234 -2.52 11.19 -27.52
C ALA A 234 -2.48 10.70 -28.97
N ALA A 235 -2.46 9.38 -29.19
CA ALA A 235 -2.45 8.78 -30.52
C ALA A 235 -3.85 8.59 -31.13
N SER A 236 -4.93 8.58 -30.33
CA SER A 236 -6.30 8.48 -30.83
C SER A 236 -6.89 9.80 -31.30
N ASP A 237 -6.27 10.92 -30.92
CA ASP A 237 -6.71 12.27 -31.28
C ASP A 237 -6.04 12.80 -32.57
N GLN A 238 -5.25 11.97 -33.26
CA GLN A 238 -4.65 12.22 -34.57
C GLN A 238 -5.37 11.42 -35.66
#